data_AF-A0A539ECW2-F1
#
_entry.id   AF-A0A539ECW2-F1
#
_cell.length_a   1.000
_cell.length_b   1.000
_cell.length_c   1.000
_cell.angle_alpha   90.00
_cell.angle_beta   90.00
_cell.angle_gamma   90.00
#
_symmetry.space_group_name_H-M   'P 1'
#
loop_
_entity.id
_entity.type
_entity.pdbx_description
1 polymer ?
#
loop_
_entity_poly.entity_id
_entity_poly.type
_entity_poly.pdbx_seq_one_letter_code
_entity_poly.pdbx_strand_id
1 'polypeptide(L)'
;MARHLSIALSVLFTLVLLAPSASAVTFDNKPKLLLHVRGATTKAACTTAGFLANCQTATTAGTLVTSVSGPFYFVYLLAARGAVTDLAGLQCGITYQGGQPGDLSDGVGIDVFGWSLCATLEFATPGPNAWPRPGGGNLITWDPGTRCQTGDSGVAGYFYVGAYSTDQMILTRRPADNKAAVARCDATEPPALALGDLGTASFNSNTSGGCNPCLINCSAPVPVESATWSSVKLLSRP
;
A
#
# COMPACT_ATOMS: atom_id res chain seq x y z
N MET A 1 -42.08 67.17 -8.53
CA MET A 1 -42.47 65.74 -8.68
C MET A 1 -41.30 64.88 -8.20
N ALA A 2 -41.28 64.53 -6.92
CA ALA A 2 -40.23 63.68 -6.34
C ALA A 2 -40.73 62.22 -6.35
N ARG A 3 -40.05 61.34 -7.08
CA ARG A 3 -40.36 59.90 -7.10
C ARG A 3 -39.44 59.18 -6.12
N HIS A 4 -40.03 58.65 -5.05
CA HIS A 4 -39.38 57.75 -4.10
C HIS A 4 -39.16 56.37 -4.74
N LEU A 5 -37.90 55.93 -4.76
CA LEU A 5 -37.49 54.60 -5.20
C LEU A 5 -37.31 53.72 -3.95
N SER A 6 -38.22 52.77 -3.71
CA SER A 6 -38.10 51.78 -2.63
C SER A 6 -37.50 50.51 -3.20
N ILE A 7 -36.24 50.23 -2.88
CA ILE A 7 -35.55 48.98 -3.23
C ILE A 7 -35.73 48.02 -2.05
N ALA A 8 -36.56 46.99 -2.23
CA ALA A 8 -36.72 45.90 -1.28
C ALA A 8 -35.52 44.95 -1.39
N LEU A 9 -34.70 44.90 -0.33
CA LEU A 9 -33.54 44.02 -0.23
C LEU A 9 -33.98 42.67 0.35
N SER A 10 -34.25 41.69 -0.52
CA SER A 10 -34.53 40.31 -0.10
C SER A 10 -33.24 39.60 0.30
N VAL A 11 -33.07 39.36 1.60
CA VAL A 11 -31.97 38.55 2.15
C VAL A 11 -32.31 37.08 1.97
N LEU A 12 -31.68 36.43 0.98
CA LEU A 12 -31.77 34.99 0.77
C LEU A 12 -30.82 34.30 1.76
N PHE A 13 -31.37 33.63 2.78
CA PHE A 13 -30.61 32.89 3.79
C PHE A 13 -30.28 31.49 3.24
N THR A 14 -29.10 31.32 2.64
CA THR A 14 -28.63 30.02 2.13
C THR A 14 -28.22 29.13 3.31
N LEU A 15 -29.04 28.16 3.64
CA LEU A 15 -28.74 27.13 4.65
C LEU A 15 -27.66 26.19 4.08
N VAL A 16 -26.39 26.45 4.40
CA VAL A 16 -25.28 25.55 4.04
C VAL A 16 -25.36 24.32 4.95
N LEU A 17 -25.94 23.24 4.45
CA LEU A 17 -25.89 21.93 5.10
C LEU A 17 -24.43 21.45 5.11
N LEU A 18 -23.78 21.57 6.28
CA LEU A 18 -22.49 20.96 6.57
C LEU A 18 -22.67 19.44 6.58
N ALA A 19 -22.56 18.81 5.41
CA ALA A 19 -22.46 17.35 5.35
C ALA A 19 -21.16 16.93 6.05
N PRO A 20 -21.20 16.02 7.03
CA PRO A 20 -19.99 15.51 7.64
C PRO A 20 -19.15 14.87 6.55
N SER A 21 -17.90 15.32 6.40
CA SER A 21 -16.92 14.66 5.55
C SER A 21 -16.68 13.27 6.15
N ALA A 22 -17.29 12.24 5.57
CA ALA A 22 -17.02 10.87 5.94
C ALA A 22 -15.57 10.56 5.55
N SER A 23 -14.65 10.64 6.51
CA SER A 23 -13.29 10.11 6.36
C SER A 23 -13.42 8.59 6.34
N ALA A 24 -12.80 7.94 5.37
CA ALA A 24 -12.77 6.50 5.32
C ALA A 24 -11.84 5.99 6.42
N VAL A 25 -12.45 5.64 7.53
CA VAL A 25 -11.77 5.05 8.67
C VAL A 25 -11.48 3.58 8.42
N THR A 26 -10.30 3.13 8.84
CA THR A 26 -9.94 1.72 8.88
C THR A 26 -10.90 0.99 9.85
N PHE A 27 -11.12 -0.31 9.67
CA PHE A 27 -12.12 -1.06 10.46
C PHE A 27 -11.96 -0.94 12.00
N ASP A 28 -10.75 -0.62 12.48
CA ASP A 28 -10.42 -0.43 13.90
C ASP A 28 -9.84 0.96 14.21
N ASN A 29 -9.94 1.92 13.28
CA ASN A 29 -9.41 3.28 13.39
C ASN A 29 -7.87 3.39 13.59
N LYS A 30 -7.10 2.31 13.39
CA LYS A 30 -5.63 2.38 13.49
C LYS A 30 -4.99 2.69 12.14
N PRO A 31 -3.79 3.29 12.10
CA PRO A 31 -3.02 3.39 10.87
C PRO A 31 -2.71 1.99 10.31
N LYS A 32 -2.60 1.88 8.98
CA LYS A 32 -2.31 0.62 8.27
C LYS A 32 -1.26 0.83 7.20
N LEU A 33 -0.51 -0.22 6.85
CA LEU A 33 0.28 -0.24 5.61
C LEU A 33 -0.36 -1.25 4.67
N LEU A 34 -0.60 -0.86 3.42
CA LEU A 34 -1.31 -1.68 2.46
C LEU A 34 -0.69 -1.62 1.08
N LEU A 35 -1.01 -2.65 0.28
CA LEU A 35 -0.63 -2.75 -1.12
C LEU A 35 -1.85 -2.49 -1.99
N HIS A 36 -1.67 -1.72 -3.07
CA HIS A 36 -2.69 -1.49 -4.08
C HIS A 36 -2.18 -1.88 -5.46
N VAL A 37 -2.85 -2.84 -6.09
CA VAL A 37 -2.49 -3.39 -7.41
C VAL A 37 -3.26 -2.66 -8.51
N ARG A 38 -2.54 -2.14 -9.50
CA ARG A 38 -3.11 -1.55 -10.72
C ARG A 38 -2.28 -1.94 -11.93
N GLY A 39 -2.92 -1.99 -13.11
CA GLY A 39 -2.18 -2.14 -14.36
C GLY A 39 -1.14 -1.03 -14.50
N ALA A 40 0.04 -1.38 -15.01
CA ALA A 40 1.12 -0.42 -15.19
C ALA A 40 0.67 0.78 -16.07
N THR A 41 1.13 1.98 -15.72
CA THR A 41 0.81 3.22 -16.44
C THR A 41 2.08 4.01 -16.72
N THR A 42 2.05 4.88 -17.74
CA THR A 42 3.19 5.74 -18.10
C THR A 42 3.08 7.15 -17.52
N LYS A 43 1.94 7.53 -16.93
CA LYS A 43 1.68 8.90 -16.45
C LYS A 43 1.05 8.90 -15.06
N ALA A 44 1.41 9.91 -14.27
CA ALA A 44 0.77 10.23 -12.98
C ALA A 44 0.69 9.05 -12.00
N ALA A 45 1.70 8.18 -11.98
CA ALA A 45 1.70 6.96 -11.17
C ALA A 45 1.54 7.29 -9.67
N CYS A 46 2.35 8.22 -9.16
CA CYS A 46 2.35 8.63 -7.75
C CYS A 46 1.16 9.49 -7.32
N THR A 47 0.43 10.08 -8.26
CA THR A 47 -0.66 11.02 -7.96
C THR A 47 -2.00 10.39 -8.29
N THR A 48 -2.39 10.26 -9.54
CA THR A 48 -3.76 9.82 -9.88
C THR A 48 -3.92 8.31 -9.80
N ALA A 49 -2.93 7.53 -10.23
CA ALA A 49 -3.09 6.08 -10.36
C ALA A 49 -2.96 5.35 -9.02
N GLY A 50 -2.01 5.76 -8.18
CA GLY A 50 -1.76 5.16 -6.88
C GLY A 50 -2.59 5.74 -5.73
N PHE A 51 -3.14 6.96 -5.86
CA PHE A 51 -3.89 7.59 -4.78
C PHE A 51 -5.22 6.92 -4.50
N LEU A 52 -5.51 6.75 -3.21
CA LEU A 52 -6.79 6.29 -2.72
C LEU A 52 -7.38 7.33 -1.79
N ALA A 53 -8.54 7.88 -2.17
CA ALA A 53 -9.37 8.70 -1.29
C ALA A 53 -9.96 7.88 -0.13
N ASN A 54 -10.04 6.55 -0.27
CA ASN A 54 -10.51 5.63 0.75
C ASN A 54 -9.63 4.37 0.68
N CYS A 55 -8.91 4.04 1.76
CA CYS A 55 -8.01 2.87 1.74
C CYS A 55 -8.75 1.51 1.64
N GLN A 56 -10.04 1.47 1.96
CA GLN A 56 -10.89 0.28 1.80
C GLN A 56 -11.10 -0.08 0.32
N THR A 57 -10.90 0.85 -0.62
CA THR A 57 -11.04 0.58 -2.06
C THR A 57 -9.76 0.05 -2.71
N ALA A 58 -8.73 -0.24 -1.92
CA ALA A 58 -7.51 -0.84 -2.46
C ALA A 58 -7.78 -2.22 -3.08
N THR A 59 -7.51 -2.33 -4.37
CA THR A 59 -7.42 -3.62 -5.07
C THR A 59 -6.16 -4.36 -4.62
N THR A 60 -6.29 -5.59 -4.15
CA THR A 60 -5.19 -6.45 -3.68
C THR A 60 -4.96 -7.67 -4.58
N ALA A 61 -5.55 -7.68 -5.79
CA ALA A 61 -5.50 -8.79 -6.73
C ALA A 61 -4.86 -8.38 -8.06
N GLY A 62 -4.03 -9.25 -8.61
CA GLY A 62 -3.56 -9.21 -10.01
C GLY A 62 -3.67 -10.59 -10.65
N THR A 63 -3.53 -10.66 -11.98
CA THR A 63 -3.51 -11.92 -12.71
C THR A 63 -2.08 -12.29 -13.12
N LEU A 64 -1.89 -13.55 -13.51
CA LEU A 64 -0.61 -14.03 -14.01
C LEU A 64 -0.28 -13.45 -15.40
N VAL A 65 1.02 -13.32 -15.68
CA VAL A 65 1.58 -13.03 -16.99
C VAL A 65 1.22 -14.17 -17.94
N THR A 66 0.58 -13.86 -19.06
CA THR A 66 0.16 -14.86 -20.06
C THR A 66 0.92 -14.75 -21.37
N SER A 67 1.70 -13.68 -21.54
CA SER A 67 2.53 -13.44 -22.71
C SER A 67 3.73 -12.57 -22.37
N VAL A 68 4.69 -12.45 -23.29
CA VAL A 68 5.83 -11.51 -23.16
C VAL A 68 5.39 -10.05 -22.99
N SER A 69 4.15 -9.72 -23.32
CA SER A 69 3.58 -8.37 -23.20
C SER A 69 2.81 -8.16 -21.88
N GLY A 70 2.80 -9.14 -20.97
CA GLY A 70 2.18 -9.04 -19.65
C GLY A 70 0.94 -9.91 -19.47
N PRO A 71 -0.01 -9.52 -18.58
CA PRO A 71 -0.10 -8.21 -17.93
C PRO A 71 1.00 -7.92 -16.90
N PHE A 72 1.38 -6.64 -16.78
CA PHE A 72 2.30 -6.14 -15.77
C PHE A 72 1.62 -5.09 -14.89
N TYR A 73 2.05 -4.99 -13.63
CA TYR A 73 1.37 -4.21 -12.61
C TYR A 73 2.29 -3.20 -11.94
N PHE A 74 1.68 -2.12 -11.48
CA PHE A 74 2.21 -1.35 -10.37
C PHE A 74 1.56 -1.83 -9.07
N VAL A 75 2.39 -2.21 -8.11
CA VAL A 75 1.97 -2.48 -6.74
C VAL A 75 2.39 -1.29 -5.89
N TYR A 76 1.44 -0.44 -5.55
CA TYR A 76 1.68 0.75 -4.74
C TYR A 76 1.80 0.36 -3.27
N LEU A 77 2.78 0.93 -2.58
CA LEU A 77 2.89 0.93 -1.13
C LEU A 77 2.22 2.19 -0.58
N LEU A 78 1.20 2.01 0.25
CA LEU A 78 0.48 3.10 0.88
C LEU A 78 0.54 3.00 2.40
N ALA A 79 0.49 4.15 3.06
CA ALA A 79 0.15 4.26 4.47
C ALA A 79 -1.26 4.86 4.59
N ALA A 80 -2.18 4.11 5.21
CA ALA A 80 -3.48 4.60 5.60
C ALA A 80 -3.41 5.21 7.00
N ARG A 81 -4.05 6.36 7.17
CA ARG A 81 -3.93 7.18 8.36
C ARG A 81 -4.71 6.63 9.56
N GLY A 82 -5.91 6.10 9.35
CA GLY A 82 -6.80 5.78 10.47
C GLY A 82 -7.14 7.04 11.28
N ALA A 83 -7.07 6.97 12.61
CA ALA A 83 -7.42 8.09 13.49
C ALA A 83 -6.32 9.15 13.70
N VAL A 84 -5.08 8.93 13.26
CA VAL A 84 -4.04 9.99 13.38
C VAL A 84 -4.37 11.14 12.44
N THR A 85 -3.92 12.36 12.68
CA THR A 85 -4.32 13.53 11.86
C THR A 85 -3.57 13.65 10.55
N ASP A 86 -2.39 13.04 10.48
CA ASP A 86 -1.44 13.23 9.38
C ASP A 86 -0.37 12.13 9.38
N LEU A 87 0.37 12.03 8.28
CA LEU A 87 1.51 11.12 8.13
C LEU A 87 2.70 11.85 7.48
N ALA A 88 3.90 11.63 8.01
CA ALA A 88 5.18 12.07 7.45
C ALA A 88 6.17 10.93 7.24
N GLY A 89 5.86 9.70 7.66
CA GLY A 89 6.72 8.57 7.34
C GLY A 89 6.08 7.21 7.55
N LEU A 90 6.76 6.20 7.03
CA LEU A 90 6.49 4.79 7.29
C LEU A 90 7.78 4.00 7.31
N GLN A 91 7.73 2.83 7.91
CA GLN A 91 8.74 1.79 7.70
C GLN A 91 8.11 0.41 7.65
N CYS A 92 8.65 -0.44 6.78
CA CYS A 92 8.24 -1.82 6.61
C CYS A 92 9.30 -2.63 5.89
N GLY A 93 9.08 -3.94 5.86
CA GLY A 93 9.73 -4.87 4.95
C GLY A 93 8.78 -5.35 3.88
N ILE A 94 9.31 -6.09 2.91
CA ILE A 94 8.54 -6.86 1.94
C ILE A 94 9.07 -8.29 1.85
N THR A 95 8.20 -9.21 1.49
CA THR A 95 8.59 -10.54 1.04
C THR A 95 7.67 -10.98 -0.10
N TYR A 96 8.22 -11.78 -0.99
CA TYR A 96 7.55 -12.48 -2.10
C TYR A 96 8.40 -13.71 -2.43
N GLN A 97 7.85 -14.67 -3.19
CA GLN A 97 8.53 -15.94 -3.52
C GLN A 97 9.20 -16.61 -2.30
N GLY A 98 8.52 -16.62 -1.15
CA GLY A 98 9.07 -17.23 0.07
C GLY A 98 10.30 -16.55 0.68
N GLY A 99 10.68 -15.35 0.23
CA GLY A 99 11.71 -14.53 0.87
C GLY A 99 13.14 -14.78 0.39
N GLN A 100 13.34 -15.50 -0.72
CA GLN A 100 14.67 -15.85 -1.21
C GLN A 100 15.22 -14.75 -2.15
N PRO A 101 16.36 -14.12 -1.84
CA PRO A 101 16.92 -13.05 -2.67
C PRO A 101 17.42 -13.49 -4.06
N GLY A 102 17.55 -14.80 -4.30
CA GLY A 102 17.96 -15.36 -5.60
C GLY A 102 16.84 -15.37 -6.65
N ASP A 103 15.60 -15.15 -6.24
CA ASP A 103 14.41 -15.37 -7.06
C ASP A 103 14.04 -14.11 -7.88
N LEU A 104 14.98 -13.18 -8.04
CA LEU A 104 14.76 -11.95 -8.80
C LEU A 104 14.88 -12.20 -10.30
N SER A 105 13.81 -11.88 -11.04
CA SER A 105 13.82 -11.90 -12.51
C SER A 105 14.09 -13.29 -13.08
N ASP A 106 13.64 -14.33 -12.39
CA ASP A 106 13.80 -15.73 -12.80
C ASP A 106 12.59 -16.27 -13.60
N GLY A 107 11.53 -15.47 -13.73
CA GLY A 107 10.31 -15.86 -14.41
C GLY A 107 9.45 -16.86 -13.63
N VAL A 108 9.60 -16.92 -12.30
CA VAL A 108 8.77 -17.71 -11.38
C VAL A 108 8.12 -16.76 -10.39
N GLY A 109 6.94 -17.08 -9.83
CA GLY A 109 6.29 -16.25 -8.80
C GLY A 109 6.18 -14.77 -9.19
N ILE A 110 6.48 -13.85 -8.27
CA ILE A 110 6.54 -12.41 -8.54
C ILE A 110 7.97 -11.95 -8.84
N ASP A 111 8.17 -11.41 -10.02
CA ASP A 111 9.37 -10.64 -10.35
C ASP A 111 9.14 -9.14 -10.13
N VAL A 112 10.05 -8.50 -9.39
CA VAL A 112 10.10 -7.05 -9.22
C VAL A 112 11.15 -6.45 -10.16
N PHE A 113 10.69 -5.80 -11.22
CA PHE A 113 11.54 -5.17 -12.22
C PHE A 113 12.09 -3.80 -11.78
N GLY A 114 11.45 -3.17 -10.79
CA GLY A 114 11.92 -1.90 -10.26
C GLY A 114 11.06 -1.35 -9.13
N TRP A 115 11.63 -0.38 -8.42
CA TRP A 115 10.96 0.41 -7.40
C TRP A 115 11.07 1.90 -7.75
N SER A 116 9.97 2.62 -7.58
CA SER A 116 9.92 4.07 -7.75
C SER A 116 9.40 4.73 -6.47
N LEU A 117 10.20 5.62 -5.90
CA LEU A 117 9.82 6.42 -4.74
C LEU A 117 8.85 7.55 -5.14
N CYS A 118 7.74 7.68 -4.43
CA CYS A 118 6.78 8.78 -4.55
C CYS A 118 6.85 9.79 -3.40
N ALA A 119 7.40 9.37 -2.25
CA ALA A 119 7.66 10.21 -1.09
C ALA A 119 8.88 11.13 -1.31
N THR A 120 9.42 11.72 -0.24
CA THR A 120 10.56 12.65 -0.34
C THR A 120 11.90 11.92 -0.22
N LEU A 121 12.05 11.06 0.79
CA LEU A 121 13.30 10.35 1.07
C LEU A 121 13.03 8.89 1.39
N GLU A 122 14.03 8.04 1.15
CA GLU A 122 14.04 6.66 1.57
C GLU A 122 15.40 6.25 2.13
N PHE A 123 15.38 5.28 3.04
CA PHE A 123 16.52 4.73 3.73
C PHE A 123 16.44 3.21 3.69
N ALA A 124 16.71 2.66 2.51
CA ALA A 124 16.73 1.23 2.27
C ALA A 124 17.68 0.53 3.26
N THR A 125 17.22 -0.58 3.83
CA THR A 125 18.06 -1.43 4.68
C THR A 125 19.16 -2.02 3.80
N PRO A 126 20.45 -1.79 4.11
CA PRO A 126 21.54 -2.34 3.33
C PRO A 126 21.66 -3.86 3.56
N GLY A 127 22.37 -4.55 2.67
CA GLY A 127 22.69 -5.97 2.81
C GLY A 127 22.30 -6.80 1.57
N PRO A 128 22.36 -8.13 1.67
CA PRO A 128 22.08 -9.03 0.55
C PRO A 128 20.64 -8.90 0.01
N ASN A 129 19.71 -8.54 0.90
CA ASN A 129 18.30 -8.30 0.60
C ASN A 129 18.00 -6.80 0.54
N ALA A 130 18.86 -6.00 -0.09
CA ALA A 130 18.64 -4.57 -0.25
C ALA A 130 17.29 -4.31 -0.94
N TRP A 131 16.52 -3.33 -0.46
CA TRP A 131 15.23 -2.97 -1.04
C TRP A 131 15.35 -2.71 -2.56
N PRO A 132 14.43 -3.21 -3.42
CA PRO A 132 13.17 -3.91 -3.14
C PRO A 132 13.27 -5.46 -3.25
N ARG A 133 14.41 -6.05 -2.89
CA ARG A 133 14.57 -7.52 -2.88
C ARG A 133 13.66 -8.18 -1.83
N PRO A 134 13.26 -9.45 -2.03
CA PRO A 134 12.43 -10.13 -1.05
C PRO A 134 13.20 -10.27 0.27
N GLY A 135 12.51 -10.10 1.39
CA GLY A 135 13.12 -10.01 2.72
C GLY A 135 13.82 -8.69 3.02
N GLY A 136 13.79 -7.71 2.10
CA GLY A 136 14.31 -6.37 2.31
C GLY A 136 13.36 -5.47 3.07
N GLY A 137 13.84 -4.29 3.48
CA GLY A 137 12.99 -3.28 4.11
C GLY A 137 13.49 -1.86 3.96
N ASN A 138 12.61 -0.91 4.22
CA ASN A 138 12.83 0.50 3.95
C ASN A 138 12.18 1.36 5.03
N LEU A 139 12.74 2.55 5.24
CA LEU A 139 12.13 3.65 5.98
C LEU A 139 11.94 4.78 4.99
N ILE A 140 10.70 5.21 4.82
CA ILE A 140 10.31 6.19 3.80
C ILE A 140 9.67 7.38 4.49
N THR A 141 10.05 8.59 4.10
CA THR A 141 9.52 9.83 4.69
C THR A 141 9.02 10.80 3.63
N TRP A 142 7.92 11.46 3.93
CA TRP A 142 7.52 12.70 3.27
C TRP A 142 8.06 13.87 4.08
N ASP A 143 8.46 14.95 3.41
CA ASP A 143 8.85 16.19 4.08
C ASP A 143 7.69 16.71 4.93
N PRO A 144 7.81 16.75 6.27
CA PRO A 144 6.71 17.18 7.13
C PRO A 144 6.36 18.66 6.96
N GLY A 145 7.27 19.50 6.47
CA GLY A 145 7.04 20.94 6.28
C GLY A 145 6.25 21.27 5.02
N THR A 146 6.41 20.49 3.94
CA THR A 146 5.84 20.82 2.63
C THR A 146 4.99 19.71 2.01
N ARG A 147 5.15 18.46 2.48
CA ARG A 147 4.53 17.26 1.89
C ARG A 147 3.92 16.33 2.95
N CYS A 148 3.56 16.87 4.10
CA CYS A 148 2.76 16.16 5.10
C CYS A 148 1.48 15.58 4.46
N GLN A 149 1.21 14.31 4.68
CA GLN A 149 0.05 13.62 4.11
C GLN A 149 -1.16 13.78 5.04
N THR A 150 -2.16 14.54 4.61
CA THR A 150 -3.40 14.79 5.38
C THR A 150 -4.62 14.05 4.85
N GLY A 151 -4.49 13.42 3.68
CA GLY A 151 -5.52 12.54 3.12
C GLY A 151 -5.68 11.25 3.92
N ASP A 152 -6.63 10.42 3.51
CA ASP A 152 -6.87 9.12 4.16
C ASP A 152 -5.72 8.13 3.92
N SER A 153 -4.99 8.29 2.80
CA SER A 153 -3.78 7.54 2.53
C SER A 153 -2.69 8.39 1.86
N GLY A 154 -1.43 8.03 2.11
CA GLY A 154 -0.25 8.57 1.42
C GLY A 154 0.43 7.50 0.59
N VAL A 155 0.76 7.82 -0.67
CA VAL A 155 1.48 6.92 -1.59
C VAL A 155 2.99 7.08 -1.37
N ALA A 156 3.64 6.02 -0.88
CA ALA A 156 5.07 6.05 -0.59
C ALA A 156 5.91 5.76 -1.83
N GLY A 157 5.43 4.86 -2.69
CA GLY A 157 6.10 4.44 -3.92
C GLY A 157 5.36 3.28 -4.57
N TYR A 158 5.94 2.71 -5.61
CA TYR A 158 5.39 1.53 -6.26
C TYR A 158 6.46 0.61 -6.82
N PHE A 159 6.15 -0.68 -6.82
CA PHE A 159 6.91 -1.72 -7.50
C PHE A 159 6.35 -1.93 -8.91
N TYR A 160 7.23 -2.04 -9.90
CA TYR A 160 6.84 -2.56 -11.22
C TYR A 160 7.07 -4.06 -11.24
N VAL A 161 6.00 -4.84 -11.44
CA VAL A 161 6.04 -6.30 -11.25
C VAL A 161 5.37 -7.08 -12.38
N GLY A 162 5.81 -8.33 -12.55
CA GLY A 162 5.15 -9.37 -13.31
C GLY A 162 5.01 -10.62 -12.44
N ALA A 163 3.89 -11.33 -12.54
CA ALA A 163 3.66 -12.56 -11.79
C ALA A 163 3.56 -13.75 -12.75
N TYR A 164 4.53 -14.66 -12.74
CA TYR A 164 4.65 -15.78 -13.67
C TYR A 164 4.07 -17.09 -13.12
N SER A 165 3.87 -17.17 -11.80
CA SER A 165 3.07 -18.21 -11.14
C SER A 165 2.31 -17.63 -9.95
N THR A 166 1.40 -18.41 -9.36
CA THR A 166 0.68 -17.99 -8.16
C THR A 166 1.66 -17.62 -7.04
N ASP A 167 1.55 -16.40 -6.53
CA ASP A 167 2.42 -15.88 -5.45
C ASP A 167 1.81 -14.62 -4.81
N GLN A 168 2.39 -14.19 -3.68
CA GLN A 168 1.95 -13.03 -2.92
C GLN A 168 3.11 -12.10 -2.58
N MET A 169 2.86 -10.79 -2.74
CA MET A 169 3.69 -9.76 -2.12
C MET A 169 3.09 -9.42 -0.75
N ILE A 170 3.90 -9.56 0.30
CA ILE A 170 3.48 -9.43 1.69
C ILE A 170 4.29 -8.31 2.33
N LEU A 171 3.61 -7.38 2.99
CA LEU A 171 4.26 -6.41 3.86
C LEU A 171 4.69 -7.07 5.16
N THR A 172 5.94 -6.84 5.54
CA THR A 172 6.54 -7.37 6.76
C THR A 172 7.06 -6.24 7.64
N ARG A 173 7.59 -6.58 8.80
CA ARG A 173 8.35 -5.64 9.62
C ARG A 173 9.70 -5.39 8.96
N ARG A 174 10.23 -4.17 9.09
CA ARG A 174 11.54 -3.83 8.56
C ARG A 174 12.59 -4.73 9.23
N PRO A 175 13.47 -5.43 8.48
CA PRO A 175 14.43 -6.37 9.06
C PRO A 175 15.44 -5.74 10.03
N ALA A 176 15.80 -4.47 9.81
CA ALA A 176 16.83 -3.78 10.58
C ALA A 176 16.49 -3.64 12.08
N ASP A 177 15.21 -3.45 12.40
CA ASP A 177 14.72 -3.16 13.75
C ASP A 177 13.50 -4.01 14.14
N ASN A 178 13.07 -4.93 13.28
CA ASN A 178 11.89 -5.76 13.42
C ASN A 178 10.64 -4.94 13.78
N LYS A 179 10.46 -3.79 13.12
CA LYS A 179 9.33 -2.90 13.35
C LYS A 179 8.64 -2.51 12.04
N ALA A 180 7.31 -2.42 12.09
CA ALA A 180 6.51 -1.71 11.10
C ALA A 180 5.84 -0.53 11.81
N ALA A 181 5.90 0.65 11.20
CA ALA A 181 5.40 1.85 11.85
C ALA A 181 5.04 2.94 10.84
N VAL A 182 4.32 3.94 11.33
CA VAL A 182 4.11 5.23 10.68
C VAL A 182 4.61 6.34 11.60
N ALA A 183 4.94 7.49 11.03
CA ALA A 183 5.29 8.70 11.75
C ALA A 183 4.35 9.84 11.35
N ARG A 184 4.04 10.71 12.32
CA ARG A 184 3.24 11.92 12.14
C ARG A 184 4.13 13.11 11.78
N CYS A 185 3.53 14.19 11.31
CA CYS A 185 4.25 15.39 10.85
C CYS A 185 4.90 16.19 11.98
N ASP A 186 4.48 15.97 13.23
CA ASP A 186 5.12 16.48 14.45
C ASP A 186 6.30 15.60 14.92
N ALA A 187 6.76 14.68 14.07
CA ALA A 187 7.81 13.70 14.36
C ALA A 187 7.47 12.73 15.50
N THR A 188 6.19 12.60 15.87
CA THR A 188 5.75 11.56 16.81
C THR A 188 5.42 10.26 16.08
N GLU A 189 5.72 9.14 16.72
CA GLU A 189 5.33 7.82 16.23
C GLU A 189 4.19 7.27 17.10
N PRO A 190 3.02 6.95 16.51
CA PRO A 190 2.03 6.11 17.16
C PRO A 190 2.61 4.73 17.50
N PRO A 191 1.89 3.91 18.30
CA PRO A 191 2.30 2.53 18.55
C PRO A 191 2.61 1.77 17.26
N ALA A 192 3.64 0.92 17.32
CA ALA A 192 4.06 0.10 16.18
C ALA A 192 2.90 -0.77 15.66
N LEU A 193 2.89 -0.98 14.35
CA LEU A 193 1.85 -1.74 13.66
C LEU A 193 1.99 -3.24 13.96
N ALA A 194 0.85 -3.87 14.24
CA ALA A 194 0.77 -5.32 14.35
C ALA A 194 0.81 -5.96 12.96
N LEU A 195 1.06 -7.27 12.89
CA LEU A 195 1.06 -7.99 11.61
C LEU A 195 -0.31 -7.90 10.91
N GLY A 196 -1.39 -7.81 11.68
CA GLY A 196 -2.75 -7.63 11.15
C GLY A 196 -3.00 -6.28 10.49
N ASP A 197 -2.11 -5.30 10.69
CA ASP A 197 -2.16 -3.97 10.12
C ASP A 197 -1.38 -3.86 8.79
N LEU A 198 -0.78 -4.97 8.34
CA LEU A 198 0.05 -5.07 7.15
C LEU A 198 -0.68 -5.85 6.06
N GLY A 199 -0.85 -5.21 4.90
CA GLY A 199 -1.57 -5.79 3.77
C GLY A 199 -0.74 -6.74 2.91
N THR A 200 -1.45 -7.47 2.05
CA THR A 200 -0.85 -8.36 1.05
C THR A 200 -1.49 -8.13 -0.32
N ALA A 201 -0.75 -8.42 -1.38
CA ALA A 201 -1.24 -8.46 -2.75
C ALA A 201 -1.03 -9.87 -3.31
N SER A 202 -2.07 -10.44 -3.90
CA SER A 202 -2.04 -11.79 -4.47
C SER A 202 -2.10 -11.74 -5.99
N PHE A 203 -1.34 -12.63 -6.63
CA PHE A 203 -1.39 -12.86 -8.06
C PHE A 203 -1.70 -14.32 -8.32
N ASN A 204 -2.78 -14.59 -9.06
CA ASN A 204 -3.25 -15.94 -9.34
C ASN A 204 -4.21 -15.94 -10.54
N SER A 205 -4.66 -17.14 -10.94
CA SER A 205 -5.61 -17.32 -12.05
C SER A 205 -7.07 -17.09 -11.67
N ASN A 206 -7.41 -17.17 -10.38
CA ASN A 206 -8.79 -17.09 -9.88
C ASN A 206 -9.17 -15.69 -9.36
N THR A 207 -8.29 -14.69 -9.50
CA THR A 207 -8.45 -13.31 -9.02
C THR A 207 -8.76 -13.18 -7.53
N SER A 208 -8.43 -14.20 -6.73
CA SER A 208 -8.56 -14.10 -5.28
C SER A 208 -7.56 -13.06 -4.75
N GLY A 209 -8.06 -12.02 -4.11
CA GLY A 209 -7.24 -10.91 -3.64
C GLY A 209 -6.35 -11.28 -2.46
N GLY A 210 -5.31 -10.48 -2.25
CA GLY A 210 -4.61 -10.42 -0.97
C GLY A 210 -5.47 -9.75 0.11
N CYS A 211 -4.87 -9.50 1.26
CA CYS A 211 -5.55 -8.90 2.40
C CYS A 211 -5.45 -7.37 2.37
N ASN A 212 -6.61 -6.70 2.46
CA ASN A 212 -6.69 -5.27 2.71
C ASN A 212 -6.90 -5.00 4.21
N PRO A 213 -5.89 -4.46 4.93
CA PRO A 213 -5.95 -4.25 6.38
C PRO A 213 -6.88 -3.09 6.78
N CYS A 214 -7.41 -2.34 5.82
CA CYS A 214 -8.48 -1.36 6.07
C CYS A 214 -9.85 -2.00 6.23
N LEU A 215 -10.05 -3.20 5.66
CA LEU A 215 -11.32 -3.93 5.69
C LEU A 215 -11.37 -4.98 6.80
N ILE A 216 -10.26 -5.68 7.02
CA ILE A 216 -10.17 -6.83 7.92
C ILE A 216 -8.80 -6.89 8.61
N ASN A 217 -8.68 -7.71 9.65
CA ASN A 217 -7.40 -8.02 10.27
C ASN A 217 -6.61 -9.05 9.43
N CYS A 218 -5.45 -8.64 8.91
CA CYS A 218 -4.62 -9.48 8.04
C CYS A 218 -3.74 -10.52 8.74
N SER A 219 -3.85 -10.67 10.07
CA SER A 219 -3.08 -11.67 10.82
C SER A 219 -3.69 -13.07 10.78
N ALA A 220 -4.88 -13.22 10.19
CA ALA A 220 -5.46 -14.53 9.97
C ALA A 220 -4.50 -15.37 9.10
N PRO A 221 -4.23 -16.64 9.46
CA PRO A 221 -3.42 -17.51 8.63
C PRO A 221 -4.02 -17.55 7.23
N VAL A 222 -3.24 -17.16 6.21
CA VAL A 222 -3.62 -17.45 4.83
C VAL A 222 -3.69 -18.97 4.76
N PRO A 223 -4.84 -19.58 4.39
CA PRO A 223 -4.91 -21.02 4.22
C PRO A 223 -3.85 -21.41 3.22
N VAL A 224 -2.80 -22.08 3.69
CA VAL A 224 -1.79 -22.63 2.80
C VAL A 224 -2.55 -23.67 1.97
N GLU A 225 -2.65 -23.47 0.65
CA GLU A 225 -3.16 -24.53 -0.21
C GLU A 225 -2.37 -25.81 0.14
N SER A 226 -3.10 -26.91 0.33
CA SER A 226 -2.50 -28.15 0.80
C SER A 226 -1.33 -28.51 -0.11
N ALA A 227 -0.10 -28.39 0.41
CA ALA A 227 1.08 -28.84 -0.30
C ALA A 227 0.85 -30.32 -0.61
N THR A 228 0.71 -30.67 -1.88
CA THR A 228 0.68 -32.08 -2.25
C THR A 228 2.00 -32.69 -1.81
N TRP A 229 1.96 -33.88 -1.20
CA TRP A 229 3.12 -34.57 -0.63
C TRP A 229 4.32 -34.70 -1.59
N SER A 230 4.08 -34.56 -2.90
CA SER A 230 5.09 -34.46 -3.96
C SER A 230 6.06 -33.28 -3.79
N SER A 231 5.60 -32.11 -3.35
CA SER A 231 6.43 -30.89 -3.26
C SER A 231 7.38 -30.92 -2.05
N VAL A 232 6.97 -31.56 -0.95
CA VAL A 232 7.76 -31.69 0.28
C VAL A 232 8.90 -32.70 0.13
N LYS A 233 8.76 -33.70 -0.74
CA LYS A 233 9.79 -34.71 -0.99
C LYS A 233 11.03 -34.19 -1.73
N LEU A 234 10.95 -33.03 -2.39
CA LEU A 234 12.11 -32.39 -3.03
C LEU A 234 13.03 -31.67 -2.04
N LEU A 235 12.53 -31.31 -0.85
CA LEU A 235 13.30 -30.62 0.20
C LEU A 235 14.01 -31.55 1.20
N SER A 236 13.79 -32.87 1.10
CA SER A 236 14.29 -33.86 2.07
C SER A 236 15.23 -34.91 1.48
N ARG A 237 15.74 -34.70 0.26
CA ARG A 237 16.82 -35.54 -0.26
C ARG A 237 18.17 -34.96 0.14
N PRO A 238 18.97 -35.64 0.99
CA PRO A 238 20.38 -35.31 1.21
C PRO A 238 21.21 -35.55 -0.06
#